data_AF-A0A1B0AMT4-F1
#
_entry.id   AF-A0A1B0AMT4-F1
#
_cell.length_a   1.000
_cell.length_b   1.000
_cell.length_c   1.000
_cell.angle_alpha   90.00
_cell.angle_beta   90.00
_cell.angle_gamma   90.00
#
_symmetry.space_group_name_H-M   'P 1'
#
loop_
_entity.id
_entity.type
_entity.pdbx_description
1 polymer ?
#
loop_
_entity_poly.entity_id
_entity_poly.type
_entity_poly.pdbx_seq_one_letter_code
_entity_poly.pdbx_strand_id
1 'polypeptide(L)'
;MAATYEDRGPIQNFRIEMSIFYIVYFIVFPFFFVNIFVALIIITFQEQGEAELQDGEIDKNQKSCIDFTIGARPLERYMPKNRNTFKYKVWRIVVSTPFEYFIMMLIVFNTLLLMMKYHNQGDMYEKSLKYINMGFTGMFSVETVLKIIGFGVKYSGCTLDGIWGNY
;
A
#
# COMPACT_ATOMS: atom_id res chain seq x y z
N MET A 1 -42.67 0.79 -23.66
CA MET A 1 -43.72 0.65 -22.62
C MET A 1 -45.10 1.15 -23.07
N ALA A 2 -45.21 2.10 -24.01
CA ALA A 2 -46.50 2.64 -24.47
C ALA A 2 -46.97 2.15 -25.86
N ALA A 3 -46.24 1.23 -26.50
CA ALA A 3 -46.59 0.71 -27.82
C ALA A 3 -47.80 -0.23 -27.73
N THR A 4 -48.82 0.06 -28.53
CA THR A 4 -50.09 -0.68 -28.63
C THR A 4 -50.11 -1.57 -29.87
N TYR A 5 -51.29 -1.98 -30.34
CA TYR A 5 -51.47 -2.72 -31.59
C TYR A 5 -51.13 -1.86 -32.83
N GLU A 6 -50.91 -2.51 -33.97
CA GLU A 6 -50.69 -1.85 -35.27
C GLU A 6 -51.81 -0.84 -35.56
N ASP A 7 -51.43 0.32 -36.12
CA ASP A 7 -52.29 1.47 -36.43
C ASP A 7 -53.02 2.15 -35.23
N ARG A 8 -52.55 1.95 -33.99
CA ARG A 8 -53.07 2.67 -32.80
C ARG A 8 -52.03 3.54 -32.11
N GLY A 9 -52.49 4.68 -31.57
CA GLY A 9 -51.67 5.61 -30.80
C GLY A 9 -51.24 5.05 -29.42
N PRO A 10 -50.15 5.59 -28.83
CA PRO A 10 -49.55 5.02 -27.63
C PRO A 10 -50.43 5.18 -26.38
N ILE A 11 -50.59 4.10 -25.61
CA ILE A 11 -51.30 4.10 -24.33
C ILE A 11 -50.27 3.92 -23.20
N GLN A 12 -50.27 4.82 -22.22
CA GLN A 12 -49.33 4.79 -21.10
C GLN A 12 -49.51 3.48 -20.29
N ASN A 13 -48.39 2.85 -19.92
CA ASN A 13 -48.33 1.59 -19.15
C ASN A 13 -49.01 0.37 -19.80
N PHE A 14 -49.21 0.38 -21.13
CA PHE A 14 -49.92 -0.71 -21.82
C PHE A 14 -49.14 -2.03 -21.86
N ARG A 15 -47.81 -2.00 -22.08
CA ARG A 15 -46.96 -3.20 -22.06
C ARG A 15 -45.68 -2.94 -21.28
N ILE A 16 -45.79 -3.02 -19.95
CA ILE A 16 -44.63 -2.91 -19.06
C ILE A 16 -43.74 -4.17 -19.12
N GLU A 17 -44.28 -5.31 -19.52
CA GLU A 17 -43.55 -6.59 -19.67
C GLU A 17 -42.39 -6.49 -20.68
N MET A 18 -42.54 -5.70 -21.75
CA MET A 18 -41.48 -5.45 -22.74
C MET A 18 -40.26 -4.73 -22.13
N SER A 19 -40.40 -4.08 -20.98
CA SER A 19 -39.30 -3.42 -20.27
C SER A 19 -38.30 -4.42 -19.72
N ILE A 20 -38.78 -5.58 -19.26
CA ILE A 20 -37.94 -6.64 -18.71
C ILE A 20 -36.99 -7.16 -19.80
N PHE A 21 -37.49 -7.30 -21.04
CA PHE A 21 -36.66 -7.67 -22.19
C PHE A 21 -35.50 -6.69 -22.39
N TYR A 22 -35.77 -5.38 -22.37
CA TYR A 22 -34.70 -4.38 -22.50
C TYR A 22 -33.73 -4.41 -21.33
N ILE A 23 -34.20 -4.57 -20.09
CA ILE A 23 -33.34 -4.67 -18.90
C ILE A 23 -32.39 -5.87 -19.02
N VAL A 24 -32.91 -7.05 -19.38
CA VAL A 24 -32.09 -8.25 -19.58
C VAL A 24 -31.11 -8.05 -20.72
N TYR A 25 -31.53 -7.46 -21.84
CA TYR A 25 -30.65 -7.15 -22.96
C TYR A 25 -29.50 -6.22 -22.56
N PHE A 26 -29.79 -5.13 -21.84
CA PHE A 26 -28.78 -4.17 -21.38
C PHE A 26 -27.81 -4.74 -20.34
N ILE A 27 -28.16 -5.81 -19.64
CA ILE A 27 -27.26 -6.47 -18.68
C ILE A 27 -26.44 -7.56 -19.38
N VAL A 28 -27.11 -8.47 -20.09
CA VAL A 28 -26.50 -9.68 -20.65
C VAL A 28 -25.62 -9.36 -21.86
N PHE A 29 -26.07 -8.45 -22.74
CA PHE A 29 -25.33 -8.15 -23.96
C PHE A 29 -23.97 -7.50 -23.67
N PRO A 30 -23.85 -6.42 -22.86
CA PRO A 30 -22.53 -5.87 -22.51
C PRO A 30 -21.66 -6.85 -21.74
N PHE A 31 -22.23 -7.66 -20.84
CA PHE A 31 -21.47 -8.67 -20.08
C PHE A 31 -20.78 -9.69 -21.00
N PHE A 32 -21.50 -10.17 -22.02
CA PHE A 32 -20.93 -11.07 -23.02
C PHE A 32 -19.79 -10.42 -23.82
N PHE A 33 -19.97 -9.17 -24.26
CA PHE A 33 -18.95 -8.44 -24.99
C PHE A 33 -17.69 -8.19 -24.14
N VAL A 34 -17.84 -7.83 -22.87
CA VAL A 34 -16.71 -7.65 -21.96
C VAL A 34 -15.95 -8.98 -21.77
N ASN A 35 -16.65 -10.11 -21.61
CA ASN A 35 -15.98 -11.40 -21.44
C ASN A 35 -15.18 -11.80 -22.69
N ILE A 36 -15.71 -11.60 -23.90
CA ILE A 36 -14.97 -11.84 -25.14
C ILE A 36 -13.77 -10.90 -25.22
N PHE A 37 -13.95 -9.62 -24.94
CA PHE A 37 -12.89 -8.64 -25.05
C PHE A 37 -11.74 -8.93 -24.07
N VAL A 38 -12.06 -9.26 -22.81
CA VAL A 38 -11.08 -9.66 -21.80
C VAL A 38 -10.33 -10.92 -22.24
N ALA A 39 -11.02 -11.92 -22.78
CA ALA A 39 -10.37 -13.14 -23.27
C ALA A 39 -9.39 -12.86 -24.41
N LEU A 40 -9.79 -12.03 -25.39
CA LEU A 40 -8.90 -11.63 -26.50
C LEU A 40 -7.67 -10.89 -26.00
N ILE A 41 -7.85 -9.94 -25.07
CA ILE A 41 -6.75 -9.19 -24.48
C ILE A 41 -5.78 -10.10 -23.72
N ILE A 42 -6.29 -11.06 -22.93
CA ILE A 42 -5.45 -12.04 -22.22
C ILE A 42 -4.62 -12.86 -23.21
N ILE A 43 -5.24 -13.38 -24.28
CA ILE A 43 -4.54 -14.17 -25.30
C ILE A 43 -3.43 -13.34 -25.94
N THR A 44 -3.72 -12.09 -26.34
CA THR A 44 -2.71 -11.22 -26.95
C THR A 44 -1.55 -10.90 -25.99
N PHE A 45 -1.83 -10.69 -24.70
CA PHE A 45 -0.77 -10.46 -23.71
C PHE A 45 0.03 -11.73 -23.38
N GLN A 46 -0.61 -12.89 -23.41
CA GLN A 46 0.10 -14.16 -23.27
C GLN A 46 1.02 -14.40 -24.47
N GLU A 47 0.55 -14.16 -25.69
CA GLU A 47 1.34 -14.30 -26.91
C GLU A 47 2.51 -13.31 -26.95
N GLN A 48 2.29 -12.04 -26.59
CA GLN A 48 3.34 -11.05 -26.45
C GLN A 48 4.33 -11.40 -25.32
N GLY A 49 3.81 -11.82 -24.16
CA GLY A 49 4.63 -12.23 -23.03
C GLY A 49 5.46 -13.48 -23.33
N GLU A 50 4.95 -14.43 -24.10
CA GLU A 50 5.71 -15.60 -24.57
C GLU A 50 6.73 -15.23 -25.63
N ALA A 51 6.40 -14.33 -26.57
CA ALA A 51 7.33 -13.84 -27.59
C ALA A 51 8.49 -13.03 -26.99
N GLU A 52 8.25 -12.23 -25.95
CA GLU A 52 9.31 -11.54 -25.20
C GLU A 52 10.18 -12.51 -24.37
N LEU A 53 9.64 -13.66 -23.96
CA LEU A 53 10.36 -14.69 -23.21
C LEU A 53 11.12 -15.68 -24.10
N GLN A 54 11.00 -15.60 -25.43
CA GLN A 54 11.76 -16.41 -26.39
C GLN A 54 13.22 -15.97 -26.57
N ASP A 55 13.72 -15.00 -25.80
CA ASP A 55 15.14 -14.64 -25.78
C ASP A 55 15.93 -15.63 -24.89
N GLY A 56 16.12 -16.85 -25.40
CA GLY A 56 17.10 -17.83 -24.91
C GLY A 56 16.54 -19.15 -24.36
N GLU A 57 17.31 -20.23 -24.53
CA GLU A 57 17.06 -21.62 -24.06
C GLU A 57 16.98 -21.79 -22.52
N ILE A 58 16.88 -20.70 -21.75
CA ILE A 58 16.96 -20.70 -20.28
C ILE A 58 15.55 -20.62 -19.69
N ASP A 59 15.20 -21.55 -18.80
CA ASP A 59 13.89 -21.60 -18.13
C ASP A 59 13.60 -20.30 -17.33
N LYS A 60 12.32 -19.88 -17.26
CA LYS A 60 11.91 -18.64 -16.57
C LYS A 60 12.41 -18.58 -15.13
N ASN A 61 12.43 -19.72 -14.44
CA ASN A 61 12.90 -19.79 -13.06
C ASN A 61 14.43 -19.66 -12.96
N GLN A 62 15.16 -20.17 -13.95
CA GLN A 62 16.62 -20.06 -14.01
C GLN A 62 17.04 -18.62 -14.26
N LYS A 63 16.39 -17.93 -15.21
CA LYS A 63 16.65 -16.51 -15.48
C LYS A 63 16.40 -15.65 -14.24
N SER A 64 15.29 -15.86 -13.54
CA SER A 64 14.98 -15.15 -12.29
C SER A 64 16.03 -15.37 -11.19
N CYS A 65 16.49 -16.62 -11.02
CA CYS A 65 17.54 -16.95 -10.04
C CYS A 65 18.88 -16.28 -10.40
N ILE A 66 19.23 -16.28 -11.69
CA ILE A 66 20.46 -15.66 -12.20
C ILE A 66 20.39 -14.14 -12.02
N ASP A 67 19.29 -13.50 -12.42
CA ASP A 67 19.08 -12.05 -12.28
C ASP A 67 19.09 -11.63 -10.80
N PHE A 68 18.48 -12.43 -9.91
CA PHE A 68 18.53 -12.18 -8.47
C PHE A 68 19.95 -12.30 -7.92
N THR A 69 20.70 -13.33 -8.32
CA THR A 69 22.06 -13.56 -7.82
C THR A 69 23.03 -12.50 -8.33
N ILE A 70 22.89 -12.06 -9.58
CA ILE A 70 23.71 -11.00 -10.19
C ILE A 70 23.34 -9.63 -9.61
N GLY A 71 22.06 -9.39 -9.34
CA GLY A 71 21.55 -8.13 -8.78
C GLY A 71 21.70 -7.99 -7.27
N ALA A 72 21.98 -9.09 -6.56
CA ALA A 72 22.06 -9.09 -5.11
C ALA A 72 23.22 -8.21 -4.60
N ARG A 73 22.87 -7.15 -3.87
CA ARG A 73 23.82 -6.35 -3.10
C ARG A 73 23.83 -6.82 -1.65
N PRO A 74 25.00 -6.90 -0.98
CA PRO A 74 25.05 -7.29 0.41
C PRO A 74 24.26 -6.30 1.27
N LEU A 75 23.49 -6.80 2.23
CA LEU A 75 22.79 -5.97 3.21
C LEU A 75 23.83 -5.28 4.11
N GLU A 76 24.01 -3.97 3.92
CA GLU A 76 24.92 -3.15 4.74
C GLU A 76 24.30 -2.88 6.12
N ARG A 77 24.38 -3.86 7.03
CA ARG A 77 23.96 -3.66 8.42
C ARG A 77 25.10 -3.07 9.25
N TYR A 78 24.97 -1.83 9.68
CA TYR A 78 25.95 -1.19 10.57
C TYR A 78 26.02 -1.90 11.93
N MET A 79 27.18 -2.45 12.28
CA MET A 79 27.46 -3.03 13.60
C MET A 79 28.56 -2.22 14.31
N PRO A 80 28.29 -1.63 15.49
CA PRO A 80 29.31 -0.89 16.22
C PRO A 80 30.45 -1.82 16.69
N LYS A 81 31.71 -1.45 16.38
CA LYS A 81 32.91 -2.27 16.66
C LYS A 81 33.15 -2.55 18.16
N ASN A 82 32.76 -1.64 19.05
CA ASN A 82 33.09 -1.72 20.48
C ASN A 82 31.86 -2.10 21.33
N ARG A 83 31.81 -3.35 21.81
CA ARG A 83 30.72 -3.88 22.64
C ARG A 83 30.57 -3.20 24.01
N ASN A 84 31.63 -2.60 24.55
CA ASN A 84 31.64 -2.01 25.90
C ASN A 84 31.25 -0.52 25.96
N THR A 85 30.98 0.13 24.84
CA THR A 85 30.65 1.57 24.83
C THR A 85 29.15 1.79 25.04
N PHE A 86 28.76 2.90 25.69
CA PHE A 86 27.36 3.34 25.81
C PHE A 86 26.62 3.33 24.46
N LYS A 87 27.32 3.67 23.38
CA LYS A 87 26.85 3.58 21.99
C LYS A 87 26.33 2.19 21.59
N TYR A 88 26.96 1.10 22.02
CA TYR A 88 26.51 -0.27 21.72
C TYR A 88 25.21 -0.62 22.47
N LYS A 89 25.05 -0.14 23.71
CA LYS A 89 23.80 -0.32 24.46
C LYS A 89 22.64 0.43 23.80
N VAL A 90 22.87 1.69 23.41
CA VAL A 90 21.87 2.50 22.68
C VAL A 90 21.53 1.88 21.33
N TRP A 91 22.53 1.45 20.55
CA TRP A 91 22.30 0.76 19.28
C TRP A 91 21.51 -0.53 19.45
N ARG A 92 21.79 -1.35 20.48
CA ARG A 92 21.01 -2.56 20.79
C ARG A 92 19.55 -2.26 21.14
N ILE A 93 19.28 -1.16 21.83
CA ILE A 93 17.91 -0.76 22.15
C ILE A 93 17.18 -0.32 20.88
N VAL A 94 17.80 0.53 20.08
CA VAL A 94 17.21 1.08 18.84
C VAL A 94 16.94 -0.01 17.80
N VAL A 95 17.83 -0.99 17.67
CA VAL A 95 17.71 -2.09 16.70
C VAL A 95 16.83 -3.24 17.21
N SER A 96 16.30 -3.13 18.43
CA SER A 96 15.47 -4.19 18.99
C SER A 96 14.06 -4.18 18.38
N THR A 97 13.59 -5.34 17.94
CA THR A 97 12.21 -5.55 17.47
C THR A 97 11.13 -5.04 18.43
N PRO A 98 11.22 -5.19 19.78
CA PRO A 98 10.22 -4.60 20.67
C PRO A 98 10.18 -3.07 20.63
N PHE A 99 11.31 -2.41 20.39
CA PHE A 99 11.35 -0.95 20.22
C PHE A 99 10.65 -0.53 18.92
N GLU A 100 10.83 -1.28 17.83
CA GLU A 100 10.10 -1.06 16.57
C GLU A 100 8.57 -1.20 16.76
N TYR A 101 8.12 -2.26 17.45
CA TYR A 101 6.69 -2.42 17.80
C TYR A 101 6.17 -1.29 18.68
N PHE A 102 6.96 -0.77 19.62
CA PHE A 102 6.59 0.37 20.45
C PHE A 102 6.34 1.63 19.60
N ILE A 103 7.22 1.93 18.63
CA ILE A 103 7.03 3.07 17.71
C ILE A 103 5.79 2.88 16.83
N MET A 104 5.56 1.68 16.29
CA MET A 104 4.35 1.39 15.53
C MET A 104 3.07 1.61 16.35
N MET A 105 3.06 1.18 17.62
CA MET A 105 1.93 1.43 18.53
C MET A 105 1.73 2.93 18.79
N LEU A 106 2.81 3.71 18.96
CA LEU A 106 2.72 5.16 19.14
C LEU A 106 2.12 5.87 17.91
N ILE A 107 2.44 5.40 16.70
CA ILE A 107 1.83 5.92 15.46
C ILE A 107 0.32 5.68 15.47
N VAL A 108 -0.12 4.45 15.78
CA VAL A 108 -1.54 4.10 15.85
C VAL A 108 -2.26 4.92 16.91
N PHE A 109 -1.68 5.10 18.09
CA PHE A 109 -2.30 5.93 19.12
C PHE A 109 -2.38 7.40 18.71
N ASN A 110 -1.36 7.95 18.06
CA ASN A 110 -1.39 9.33 17.56
C ASN A 110 -2.49 9.53 16.51
N THR A 111 -2.66 8.60 15.57
CA THR A 111 -3.73 8.69 14.56
C THR A 111 -5.12 8.57 15.19
N LEU A 112 -5.31 7.66 16.15
CA LEU A 112 -6.56 7.55 16.91
C LEU A 112 -6.89 8.84 17.67
N LEU A 113 -5.91 9.46 18.32
CA LEU A 113 -6.10 10.72 19.04
C LEU A 113 -6.50 11.88 18.11
N LEU A 114 -5.95 11.90 16.89
CA LEU A 114 -6.37 12.86 15.88
C LEU A 114 -7.81 12.59 15.40
N MET A 115 -8.20 11.32 15.24
CA MET A 115 -9.57 10.93 14.88
C MET A 115 -10.60 11.23 15.97
N MET A 116 -10.20 11.24 17.25
CA MET A 116 -11.08 11.59 18.37
C MET A 116 -11.41 13.09 18.44
N LYS A 117 -10.76 13.96 17.64
CA LYS A 117 -11.13 15.38 17.57
C LYS A 117 -12.48 15.54 16.89
N TYR A 118 -13.38 16.28 17.52
CA TYR A 118 -14.73 16.55 17.00
C TYR A 118 -15.06 18.05 17.08
N HIS A 119 -16.10 18.47 16.35
CA HIS A 119 -16.54 19.87 16.28
C HIS A 119 -17.32 20.29 17.54
N ASN A 120 -17.08 21.50 18.06
CA ASN A 120 -17.60 21.99 19.36
C ASN A 120 -17.11 21.22 20.60
N GLN A 121 -15.87 20.77 20.58
CA GLN A 121 -15.20 20.25 21.78
C GLN A 121 -14.98 21.35 22.83
N GLY A 122 -15.08 21.02 24.12
CA GLY A 122 -14.80 21.97 25.20
C GLY A 122 -13.32 22.36 25.29
N ASP A 123 -13.04 23.60 25.72
CA ASP A 123 -11.68 24.17 25.79
C ASP A 123 -10.67 23.31 26.56
N MET A 124 -11.12 22.65 27.63
CA MET A 124 -10.28 21.77 28.44
C MET A 124 -9.91 20.48 27.71
N TYR A 125 -10.85 19.92 26.95
CA TYR A 125 -10.61 18.73 26.12
C TYR A 125 -9.63 19.05 24.99
N GLU A 126 -9.84 20.17 24.28
CA GLU A 126 -8.95 20.62 23.21
C GLU A 126 -7.51 20.83 23.69
N LYS A 127 -7.33 21.53 24.83
CA LYS A 127 -6.01 21.73 25.43
C LYS A 127 -5.36 20.39 25.79
N SER A 128 -6.12 19.44 26.33
CA SER A 128 -5.62 18.12 26.70
C SER A 128 -5.14 17.34 25.47
N LEU A 129 -5.92 17.29 24.39
CA LEU A 129 -5.48 16.66 23.12
C LEU A 129 -4.25 17.34 22.54
N LYS A 130 -4.14 18.67 22.66
CA LYS A 130 -2.98 19.42 22.17
C LYS A 130 -1.71 19.05 22.95
N TYR A 131 -1.77 18.96 24.28
CA TYR A 131 -0.64 18.52 25.10
C TYR A 131 -0.23 17.08 24.81
N ILE A 132 -1.22 16.18 24.65
CA ILE A 132 -0.95 14.78 24.33
C ILE A 132 -0.26 14.67 22.95
N ASN A 133 -0.79 15.36 21.93
CA ASN A 133 -0.17 15.39 20.60
C ASN A 133 1.26 15.94 20.63
N MET A 134 1.51 17.01 21.40
CA MET A 134 2.86 17.54 21.62
C MET A 134 3.78 16.49 22.27
N GLY A 135 3.25 15.71 23.22
CA GLY A 135 3.96 14.59 23.85
C GLY A 135 4.35 13.49 22.87
N PHE A 136 3.43 13.09 21.97
CA PHE A 136 3.75 12.13 20.91
C PHE A 136 4.84 12.64 19.97
N THR A 137 4.75 13.89 19.51
CA THR A 137 5.82 14.51 18.69
C THR A 137 7.16 14.52 19.43
N GLY A 138 7.16 14.82 20.73
CA GLY A 138 8.34 14.72 21.58
C GLY A 138 8.94 13.32 21.59
N MET A 139 8.13 12.28 21.79
CA MET A 139 8.59 10.89 21.78
C MET A 139 9.20 10.48 20.43
N PHE A 140 8.60 10.87 19.30
CA PHE A 140 9.19 10.63 17.97
C PHE A 140 10.52 11.35 17.80
N SER A 141 10.63 12.60 18.25
CA SER A 141 11.89 13.34 18.15
C SER A 141 13.02 12.72 18.99
N VAL A 142 12.71 12.20 20.19
CA VAL A 142 13.70 11.47 21.01
C VAL A 142 14.12 10.16 20.32
N GLU A 143 13.18 9.42 19.74
CA GLU A 143 13.49 8.22 18.96
C GLU A 143 14.44 8.53 17.80
N THR A 144 14.18 9.62 17.07
CA THR A 144 15.01 10.02 15.92
C THR A 144 16.43 10.37 16.36
N VAL A 145 16.58 11.09 17.49
CA VAL A 145 17.90 11.38 18.08
C VAL A 145 18.61 10.09 18.51
N LEU A 146 17.91 9.16 19.14
CA LEU A 146 18.48 7.86 19.53
C LEU A 146 18.95 7.05 18.32
N LYS A 147 18.18 7.05 17.21
CA LYS A 147 18.58 6.43 15.94
C LYS A 147 19.84 7.06 15.36
N ILE A 148 19.91 8.39 15.32
CA ILE A 148 21.10 9.12 14.83
C ILE A 148 22.35 8.77 15.65
N ILE A 149 22.24 8.70 16.98
CA ILE A 149 23.36 8.33 17.86
C ILE A 149 23.75 6.85 17.68
N GLY A 150 22.77 5.96 17.54
CA GLY A 150 22.97 4.52 17.39
C GLY A 150 23.69 4.14 16.09
N PHE A 151 23.17 4.61 14.94
CA PHE A 151 23.76 4.34 13.63
C PHE A 151 24.97 5.24 13.33
N GLY A 152 25.06 6.39 14.00
CA GLY A 152 26.12 7.38 13.81
C GLY A 152 25.88 8.24 12.56
N VAL A 153 26.38 9.48 12.60
CA VAL A 153 26.42 10.37 11.43
C VAL A 153 27.55 9.90 10.51
N LYS A 154 27.31 8.83 9.75
CA LYS A 154 28.17 8.50 8.61
C LYS A 154 27.55 9.13 7.36
N TYR A 155 28.14 10.23 6.93
CA TYR A 155 27.86 10.81 5.62
C TYR A 155 28.23 9.81 4.52
N SER A 156 27.37 9.78 3.50
CA SER A 156 27.50 9.16 2.18
C SER A 156 26.68 7.88 1.96
N GLY A 157 25.48 8.08 1.41
CA GLY A 157 24.73 7.09 0.62
C GLY A 157 23.91 6.06 1.40
N CYS A 158 24.54 5.27 2.27
CA CYS A 158 23.93 3.99 2.70
C CYS A 158 23.09 4.04 3.99
N THR A 159 23.18 5.11 4.78
CA THR A 159 22.46 5.19 6.07
C THR A 159 20.97 5.46 5.91
N LEU A 160 20.54 6.12 4.82
CA LEU A 160 19.12 6.38 4.55
C LEU A 160 18.41 5.09 4.09
N ASP A 161 19.06 4.27 3.27
CA ASP A 161 18.54 2.97 2.83
C ASP A 161 18.46 1.95 3.98
N GLY A 162 19.23 2.11 5.06
CA GLY A 162 19.11 1.26 6.26
C GLY A 162 18.07 1.74 7.27
N ILE A 163 17.73 3.04 7.28
CA ILE A 163 16.74 3.64 8.19
C ILE A 163 15.33 3.57 7.59
N TRP A 164 15.23 3.70 6.27
CA TRP A 164 13.97 3.65 5.48
C TRP A 164 13.93 2.46 4.52
N GLY A 165 14.78 1.45 4.74
CA GLY A 165 14.96 0.32 3.85
C GLY A 165 13.73 -0.53 3.66
N ASN A 166 13.08 -0.32 2.52
CA ASN A 166 12.19 -1.24 1.80
C ASN A 166 11.08 -1.88 2.64
N TYR A 167 10.04 -1.09 2.91
CA TYR A 167 8.70 -1.59 2.62
C TYR A 167 8.42 -1.39 1.12
#